data_AF-A0A357XRI4-F1
#
_entry.id   AF-A0A357XRI4-F1
#
_cell.length_a   1.000
_cell.length_b   1.000
_cell.length_c   1.000
_cell.angle_alpha   90.00
_cell.angle_beta   90.00
_cell.angle_gamma   90.00
#
_symmetry.space_group_name_H-M   'P 1'
#
loop_
_entity.id
_entity.type
_entity.pdbx_description
1 polymer ?
#
loop_
_entity_poly.entity_id
_entity_poly.type
_entity_poly.pdbx_seq_one_letter_code
_entity_poly.pdbx_strand_id
1 'polypeptide(L)'
;MFLGALFLCAPFFGATIYAQDATPVAELFKAGLADMQSDDAGRIENGRLGWQTLCFEAGAPGREQRKAEVIRLMADALEKGDLNVSARFWLIRQLGRLDNGDNAALIGKFFADADRSVRDEAVWSLANIPNIQAGKVLEELAAKETDADKTLALQNALKYRASRKEVDLPQLDDIFKSLESDDSTACQYMLPNLPWLVDVSIADVPNYQTRFSKLKPQAQALLMDALAARRDRSALPLAVEMTKNGDAQIRLAGFRAIGLLGDASMVPLLTAKIREGGDLGETVRNSLVRLNFDGADKMLLEAYEKTDDNGAKADLLNVFNRRKGAVAVPAFESGLKSADETIRGVSIGSLAEVGQQASIPALVDRYFVEEKKEFRDAIEKAIVQIESRYSEEDGRGKMLCEEIAQCDETRQVQLIPLLGRIGGTEVRQFVLDQYRAGKPAVKEATFRALCNWTDASVADELYKVASASGDPKAPTAARSYIRIVTLDAHGRSAKDKLAYVEKAMSVAKSVDDRRFLLTRLDPSRCIEVFRFAVKYVDDPELEQAACRAVVDMANDTGFHMSNRAEIEPWLDKVIEKSKDNNHVERAKRYKARR
;
A
#
# COMPACT_ATOMS: atom_id res chain seq x y z
N MET A 1 -24.59 -26.21 -32.01
CA MET A 1 -24.65 -24.75 -32.24
C MET A 1 -23.61 -24.12 -31.34
N PHE A 2 -22.43 -23.91 -31.90
CA PHE A 2 -21.25 -23.33 -31.26
C PHE A 2 -21.25 -21.83 -31.52
N LEU A 3 -21.07 -21.02 -30.48
CA LEU A 3 -20.65 -19.62 -30.61
C LEU A 3 -19.65 -19.35 -29.49
N GLY A 4 -18.38 -19.64 -29.79
CA GLY A 4 -17.24 -19.13 -29.05
C GLY A 4 -17.10 -17.65 -29.32
N ALA A 5 -17.15 -16.84 -28.28
CA ALA A 5 -16.80 -15.43 -28.34
C ALA A 5 -15.28 -15.30 -28.17
N LEU A 6 -14.57 -15.25 -29.30
CA LEU A 6 -13.28 -14.58 -29.39
C LEU A 6 -13.49 -13.11 -29.00
N PHE A 7 -12.98 -12.69 -27.84
CA PHE A 7 -12.81 -11.27 -27.55
C PHE A 7 -11.43 -10.84 -28.03
N LEU A 8 -11.44 -10.20 -29.21
CA LEU A 8 -10.36 -9.42 -29.76
C LEU A 8 -10.07 -8.21 -28.85
N CYS A 9 -8.81 -8.08 -28.43
CA CYS A 9 -8.23 -6.84 -27.96
C CYS A 9 -8.38 -5.75 -29.03
N ALA A 10 -8.98 -4.61 -28.67
CA ALA A 10 -8.75 -3.33 -29.33
C ALA A 10 -8.69 -2.22 -28.25
N PRO A 11 -7.72 -1.29 -28.33
CA PRO A 11 -7.47 -0.30 -27.30
C PRO A 11 -8.34 0.94 -27.54
N PHE A 12 -9.18 1.33 -26.58
CA PHE A 12 -9.83 2.65 -26.60
C PHE A 12 -9.95 3.23 -25.18
N PHE A 13 -9.51 4.49 -25.07
CA PHE A 13 -9.49 5.41 -23.94
C PHE A 13 -8.34 5.29 -22.93
N GLY A 14 -7.21 5.87 -23.35
CA GLY A 14 -6.25 6.49 -22.45
C GLY A 14 -6.80 7.81 -21.88
N ALA A 15 -6.35 8.10 -20.66
CA ALA A 15 -6.66 9.27 -19.82
C ALA A 15 -8.04 9.23 -19.15
N THR A 16 -8.13 8.59 -17.97
CA THR A 16 -8.52 9.20 -16.67
C THR A 16 -8.63 8.10 -15.59
N ILE A 17 -7.55 7.41 -15.22
CA ILE A 17 -7.43 6.70 -13.93
C ILE A 17 -5.96 6.72 -13.49
N TYR A 18 -5.52 7.87 -12.97
CA TYR A 18 -4.31 7.97 -12.13
C TYR A 18 -4.65 8.92 -10.98
N ALA A 19 -5.63 8.52 -10.17
CA ALA A 19 -5.97 9.20 -8.91
C ALA A 19 -6.91 8.32 -8.05
N GLN A 20 -6.53 7.08 -7.71
CA GLN A 20 -7.23 6.31 -6.66
C GLN A 20 -6.32 5.43 -5.77
N ASP A 21 -4.99 5.58 -5.81
CA ASP A 21 -4.09 4.81 -4.92
C ASP A 21 -3.61 5.66 -3.73
N ALA A 22 -4.53 5.99 -2.81
CA ALA A 22 -4.17 6.53 -1.50
C ALA A 22 -4.83 5.78 -0.32
N THR A 23 -5.98 5.14 -0.53
CA THR A 23 -6.64 4.36 0.52
C THR A 23 -6.07 2.94 0.59
N PRO A 24 -5.56 2.49 1.74
CA PRO A 24 -5.08 1.11 1.90
C PRO A 24 -6.17 0.09 1.57
N VAL A 25 -5.80 -1.02 0.92
CA VAL A 25 -6.74 -2.09 0.52
C VAL A 25 -7.49 -2.66 1.74
N ALA A 26 -6.84 -2.74 2.90
CA ALA A 26 -7.45 -3.14 4.15
C ALA A 26 -8.62 -2.24 4.60
N GLU A 27 -8.52 -0.92 4.40
CA GLU A 27 -9.60 0.02 4.74
C GLU A 27 -10.77 -0.11 3.75
N LEU A 28 -10.46 -0.26 2.46
CA LEU A 28 -11.48 -0.54 1.44
C LEU A 28 -12.21 -1.86 1.72
N PHE A 29 -11.48 -2.88 2.16
CA PHE A 29 -12.07 -4.15 2.56
C PHE A 29 -12.98 -3.99 3.77
N LYS A 30 -12.53 -3.29 4.82
CA LYS A 30 -13.31 -3.07 6.04
C LYS A 30 -14.63 -2.35 5.73
N ALA A 31 -14.58 -1.29 4.92
CA ALA A 31 -15.76 -0.55 4.49
C ALA A 31 -16.71 -1.43 3.65
N GLY A 32 -16.17 -2.12 2.64
CA GLY A 32 -16.95 -3.03 1.79
C GLY A 32 -17.56 -4.19 2.58
N LEU A 33 -16.85 -4.73 3.57
CA LEU A 33 -17.33 -5.79 4.44
C LEU A 33 -18.46 -5.30 5.35
N ALA A 34 -18.36 -4.10 5.90
CA ALA A 34 -19.46 -3.49 6.67
C ALA A 34 -20.72 -3.31 5.81
N ASP A 35 -20.56 -2.89 4.56
CA ASP A 35 -21.65 -2.76 3.60
C ASP A 35 -22.28 -4.12 3.24
N MET A 36 -21.47 -5.16 3.02
CA MET A 36 -21.95 -6.53 2.78
C MET A 36 -22.72 -7.12 3.98
N GLN A 37 -22.43 -6.61 5.18
CA GLN A 37 -23.06 -7.02 6.43
C GLN A 37 -24.29 -6.18 6.81
N SER A 38 -24.61 -5.15 6.04
CA SER A 38 -25.78 -4.28 6.23
C SER A 38 -27.10 -5.02 5.97
N ASP A 39 -28.21 -4.51 6.53
CA ASP A 39 -29.57 -4.94 6.20
C ASP A 39 -30.14 -4.20 4.97
N ASP A 40 -29.47 -3.13 4.53
CA ASP A 40 -29.86 -2.37 3.34
C ASP A 40 -29.34 -3.04 2.05
N ALA A 41 -30.28 -3.41 1.16
CA ALA A 41 -29.97 -4.11 -0.08
C ALA A 41 -29.06 -3.31 -1.04
N GLY A 42 -29.20 -1.98 -1.07
CA GLY A 42 -28.35 -1.11 -1.90
C GLY A 42 -26.92 -1.07 -1.39
N ARG A 43 -26.73 -0.97 -0.06
CA ARG A 43 -25.42 -1.05 0.59
C ARG A 43 -24.78 -2.41 0.38
N ILE A 44 -25.53 -3.52 0.55
CA ILE A 44 -25.01 -4.86 0.29
C ILE A 44 -24.46 -4.95 -1.14
N GLU A 45 -25.22 -4.51 -2.14
CA GLU A 45 -24.81 -4.58 -3.54
C GLU A 45 -23.60 -3.69 -3.84
N ASN A 46 -23.57 -2.48 -3.29
CA ASN A 46 -22.43 -1.58 -3.43
C ASN A 46 -21.16 -2.17 -2.82
N GLY A 47 -21.24 -2.75 -1.61
CA GLY A 47 -20.12 -3.43 -0.96
C GLY A 47 -19.61 -4.61 -1.78
N ARG A 48 -20.51 -5.41 -2.34
CA ARG A 48 -20.18 -6.55 -3.22
C ARG A 48 -19.47 -6.11 -4.49
N LEU A 49 -20.02 -5.14 -5.22
CA LEU A 49 -19.50 -4.67 -6.50
C LEU A 49 -18.18 -3.93 -6.33
N GLY A 50 -18.07 -3.08 -5.30
CA GLY A 50 -16.84 -2.39 -4.94
C GLY A 50 -15.71 -3.36 -4.64
N TRP A 51 -15.98 -4.37 -3.80
CA TRP A 51 -14.99 -5.38 -3.47
C TRP A 51 -14.63 -6.28 -4.66
N GLN A 52 -15.60 -6.65 -5.50
CA GLN A 52 -15.34 -7.45 -6.70
C GLN A 52 -14.44 -6.70 -7.69
N THR A 53 -14.64 -5.39 -7.85
CA THR A 53 -13.80 -4.54 -8.71
C THR A 53 -12.35 -4.57 -8.21
N LEU A 54 -12.16 -4.41 -6.90
CA LEU A 54 -10.84 -4.50 -6.29
C LEU A 54 -10.19 -5.89 -6.46
N CYS A 55 -10.96 -6.97 -6.31
CA CYS A 55 -10.47 -8.33 -6.54
C CYS A 55 -10.04 -8.55 -8.00
N PHE A 56 -10.83 -8.04 -8.96
CA PHE A 56 -10.52 -8.13 -10.38
C PHE A 56 -9.23 -7.37 -10.71
N GLU A 57 -9.12 -6.14 -10.21
CA GLU A 57 -7.92 -5.32 -10.35
C GLU A 57 -6.69 -5.94 -9.69
N ALA A 58 -6.86 -6.59 -8.55
CA ALA A 58 -5.78 -7.28 -7.86
C ALA A 58 -5.32 -8.53 -8.63
N GLY A 59 -6.21 -9.16 -9.38
CA GLY A 59 -5.91 -10.33 -10.21
C GLY A 59 -5.09 -10.04 -11.48
N ALA A 60 -4.88 -8.77 -11.85
CA ALA A 60 -4.14 -8.41 -13.05
C ALA A 60 -2.63 -8.75 -12.96
N PRO A 61 -1.95 -9.09 -14.07
CA PRO A 61 -0.51 -9.36 -14.07
C PRO A 61 0.31 -8.21 -13.47
N GLY A 62 1.33 -8.52 -12.66
CA GLY A 62 2.19 -7.54 -12.00
C GLY A 62 1.64 -6.95 -10.70
N ARG A 63 0.52 -7.49 -10.18
CA ARG A 63 -0.12 -7.09 -8.92
C ARG A 63 -0.16 -8.20 -7.88
N GLU A 64 0.85 -9.07 -7.88
CA GLU A 64 0.89 -10.29 -7.07
C GLU A 64 0.81 -10.00 -5.55
N GLN A 65 1.43 -8.89 -5.09
CA GLN A 65 1.32 -8.46 -3.69
C GLN A 65 -0.10 -8.03 -3.32
N ARG A 66 -0.74 -7.21 -4.16
CA ARG A 66 -2.13 -6.74 -3.97
C ARG A 66 -3.10 -7.93 -4.02
N LYS A 67 -2.88 -8.89 -4.92
CA LYS A 67 -3.61 -10.15 -4.98
C LYS A 67 -3.52 -10.93 -3.67
N ALA A 68 -2.29 -11.13 -3.17
CA ALA A 68 -2.06 -11.86 -1.93
C ALA A 68 -2.72 -11.16 -0.73
N GLU A 69 -2.66 -9.83 -0.65
CA GLU A 69 -3.31 -9.07 0.41
C GLU A 69 -4.85 -9.21 0.38
N VAL A 70 -5.47 -9.08 -0.79
CA VAL A 70 -6.91 -9.25 -0.98
C VAL A 70 -7.37 -10.66 -0.58
N ILE A 71 -6.64 -11.70 -1.00
CA ILE A 71 -6.92 -13.10 -0.61
C ILE A 71 -6.85 -13.24 0.92
N ARG A 72 -5.77 -12.76 1.55
CA ARG A 72 -5.57 -12.84 3.01
C ARG A 72 -6.71 -12.17 3.77
N LEU A 73 -7.11 -10.96 3.37
CA LEU A 73 -8.20 -10.23 4.03
C LEU A 73 -9.52 -11.01 4.02
N MET A 74 -9.86 -11.64 2.90
CA MET A 74 -11.07 -12.46 2.80
C MET A 74 -10.97 -13.74 3.65
N ALA A 75 -9.81 -14.42 3.62
CA ALA A 75 -9.58 -15.63 4.41
C ALA A 75 -9.65 -15.33 5.92
N ASP A 76 -8.96 -14.29 6.39
CA ASP A 76 -8.96 -13.86 7.80
C ASP A 76 -10.38 -13.53 8.29
N ALA A 77 -11.20 -12.89 7.45
CA ALA A 77 -12.58 -12.57 7.79
C ALA A 77 -13.45 -13.82 7.92
N LEU A 78 -13.28 -14.80 7.01
CA LEU A 78 -13.98 -16.07 7.06
C LEU A 78 -13.58 -16.92 8.28
N GLU A 79 -12.30 -16.91 8.67
CA GLU A 79 -11.83 -17.64 9.85
C GLU A 79 -12.35 -17.09 11.18
N LYS A 80 -12.53 -15.78 11.29
CA LYS A 80 -13.07 -15.14 12.51
C LYS A 80 -14.54 -15.50 12.77
N GLY A 81 -15.29 -15.88 11.74
CA GLY A 81 -16.63 -16.49 11.85
C GLY A 81 -17.81 -15.55 12.14
N ASP A 82 -17.58 -14.28 12.46
CA ASP A 82 -18.64 -13.29 12.74
C ASP A 82 -19.12 -12.59 11.46
N LEU A 83 -19.79 -13.34 10.58
CA LEU A 83 -20.24 -12.86 9.27
C LEU A 83 -21.67 -13.32 8.97
N ASN A 84 -22.50 -12.44 8.40
CA ASN A 84 -23.82 -12.81 7.88
C ASN A 84 -23.73 -13.70 6.62
N VAL A 85 -24.84 -14.30 6.20
CA VAL A 85 -24.90 -15.22 5.05
C VAL A 85 -24.39 -14.56 3.76
N SER A 86 -24.77 -13.30 3.52
CA SER A 86 -24.38 -12.50 2.35
C SER A 86 -22.85 -12.35 2.24
N ALA A 87 -22.20 -11.96 3.35
CA ALA A 87 -20.77 -11.77 3.40
C ALA A 87 -20.03 -13.11 3.22
N ARG A 88 -20.42 -14.18 3.94
CA ARG A 88 -19.78 -15.50 3.79
C ARG A 88 -19.84 -15.99 2.36
N PHE A 89 -21.03 -16.00 1.75
CA PHE A 89 -21.24 -16.39 0.36
C PHE A 89 -20.33 -15.60 -0.59
N TRP A 90 -20.31 -14.27 -0.47
CA TRP A 90 -19.57 -13.44 -1.41
C TRP A 90 -18.06 -13.57 -1.27
N LEU A 91 -17.54 -13.63 -0.04
CA LEU A 91 -16.10 -13.80 0.21
C LEU A 91 -15.62 -15.16 -0.33
N ILE A 92 -16.38 -16.23 -0.09
CA ILE A 92 -16.08 -17.57 -0.65
C ILE A 92 -16.04 -17.52 -2.18
N ARG A 93 -17.03 -16.89 -2.81
CA ARG A 93 -17.09 -16.73 -4.27
C ARG A 93 -15.90 -15.99 -4.86
N GLN A 94 -15.44 -14.92 -4.20
CA GLN A 94 -14.28 -14.17 -4.65
C GLN A 94 -12.99 -14.97 -4.44
N LEU A 95 -12.85 -15.69 -3.32
CA LEU A 95 -11.73 -16.63 -3.13
C LEU A 95 -11.71 -17.70 -4.21
N GLY A 96 -12.85 -18.31 -4.56
CA GLY A 96 -12.94 -19.30 -5.64
C GLY A 96 -12.47 -18.81 -7.02
N ARG A 97 -12.42 -17.49 -7.24
CA ARG A 97 -11.95 -16.86 -8.49
C ARG A 97 -10.50 -16.40 -8.43
N LEU A 98 -10.02 -16.03 -7.24
CA LEU A 98 -8.73 -15.34 -7.07
C LEU A 98 -7.65 -16.27 -6.48
N ASP A 99 -8.04 -17.15 -5.57
CA ASP A 99 -7.18 -18.07 -4.86
C ASP A 99 -6.60 -19.16 -5.77
N ASN A 100 -5.39 -19.64 -5.44
CA ASN A 100 -4.69 -20.68 -6.19
C ASN A 100 -4.59 -22.01 -5.44
N GLY A 101 -5.46 -22.25 -4.44
CA GLY A 101 -5.57 -23.50 -3.69
C GLY A 101 -5.10 -23.41 -2.24
N ASP A 102 -4.42 -22.33 -1.86
CA ASP A 102 -3.93 -22.13 -0.48
C ASP A 102 -5.09 -22.13 0.52
N ASN A 103 -6.25 -21.61 0.14
CA ASN A 103 -7.45 -21.53 1.00
C ASN A 103 -8.47 -22.65 0.74
N ALA A 104 -8.13 -23.68 -0.04
CA ALA A 104 -9.06 -24.76 -0.37
C ALA A 104 -9.61 -25.47 0.90
N ALA A 105 -8.76 -25.75 1.88
CA ALA A 105 -9.21 -26.38 3.13
C ALA A 105 -10.16 -25.46 3.92
N LEU A 106 -9.86 -24.16 3.99
CA LEU A 106 -10.73 -23.17 4.63
C LEU A 106 -12.11 -23.10 3.94
N ILE A 107 -12.13 -22.98 2.62
CA ILE A 107 -13.38 -22.98 1.83
C ILE A 107 -14.17 -24.27 2.08
N GLY A 108 -13.49 -25.43 2.11
CA GLY A 108 -14.10 -26.72 2.38
C GLY A 108 -14.84 -26.80 3.72
N LYS A 109 -14.40 -26.07 4.76
CA LYS A 109 -15.10 -26.02 6.05
C LYS A 109 -16.53 -25.48 5.91
N PHE A 110 -16.79 -24.58 4.96
CA PHE A 110 -18.11 -23.99 4.72
C PHE A 110 -19.10 -24.95 4.04
N PHE A 111 -18.66 -26.15 3.63
CA PHE A 111 -19.59 -27.23 3.26
C PHE A 111 -20.47 -27.68 4.45
N ALA A 112 -20.04 -27.42 5.68
CA ALA A 112 -20.81 -27.66 6.89
C ALA A 112 -21.72 -26.47 7.31
N ASP A 113 -21.77 -25.38 6.53
CA ASP A 113 -22.56 -24.19 6.87
C ASP A 113 -24.06 -24.50 6.97
N ALA A 114 -24.76 -23.82 7.87
CA ALA A 114 -26.20 -23.98 8.05
C ALA A 114 -27.00 -23.54 6.81
N ASP A 115 -26.52 -22.51 6.12
CA ASP A 115 -27.16 -21.96 4.93
C ASP A 115 -26.79 -22.75 3.66
N ARG A 116 -27.80 -23.15 2.88
CA ARG A 116 -27.60 -23.94 1.65
C ARG A 116 -26.78 -23.19 0.60
N SER A 117 -27.05 -21.90 0.40
CA SER A 117 -26.36 -21.13 -0.63
C SER A 117 -24.87 -21.00 -0.32
N VAL A 118 -24.50 -20.88 0.97
CA VAL A 118 -23.09 -20.87 1.39
C VAL A 118 -22.43 -22.23 1.14
N ARG A 119 -23.10 -23.34 1.47
CA ARG A 119 -22.57 -24.68 1.18
C ARG A 119 -22.33 -24.91 -0.31
N ASP A 120 -23.33 -24.57 -1.13
CA ASP A 120 -23.26 -24.77 -2.58
C ASP A 120 -22.15 -23.89 -3.20
N GLU A 121 -22.01 -22.64 -2.75
CA GLU A 121 -20.94 -21.74 -3.22
C GLU A 121 -19.55 -22.21 -2.78
N ALA A 122 -19.40 -22.80 -1.59
CA ALA A 122 -18.13 -23.41 -1.17
C ALA A 122 -17.71 -24.54 -2.11
N VAL A 123 -18.65 -25.43 -2.46
CA VAL A 123 -18.43 -26.53 -3.42
C VAL A 123 -18.05 -26.00 -4.80
N TRP A 124 -18.79 -25.02 -5.33
CA TRP A 124 -18.50 -24.44 -6.64
C TRP A 124 -17.22 -23.62 -6.67
N SER A 125 -16.89 -22.93 -5.58
CA SER A 125 -15.62 -22.21 -5.44
C SER A 125 -14.44 -23.16 -5.47
N LEU A 126 -14.50 -24.28 -4.73
CA LEU A 126 -13.50 -25.35 -4.84
C LEU A 126 -13.43 -25.91 -6.26
N ALA A 127 -14.56 -26.10 -6.93
CA ALA A 127 -14.60 -26.59 -8.30
C ALA A 127 -13.92 -25.64 -9.30
N ASN A 128 -13.98 -24.33 -9.04
CA ASN A 128 -13.40 -23.29 -9.90
C ASN A 128 -11.89 -23.07 -9.68
N ILE A 129 -11.37 -23.32 -8.47
CA ILE A 129 -9.96 -23.16 -8.16
C ILE A 129 -9.13 -24.17 -8.98
N PRO A 130 -8.24 -23.72 -9.88
CA PRO A 130 -7.49 -24.58 -10.79
C PRO A 130 -6.26 -25.23 -10.12
N ASN A 131 -6.45 -25.80 -8.92
CA ASN A 131 -5.40 -26.44 -8.13
C ASN A 131 -5.85 -27.80 -7.61
N ILE A 132 -4.92 -28.76 -7.58
CA ILE A 132 -5.16 -30.15 -7.17
C ILE A 132 -5.67 -30.29 -5.73
N GLN A 133 -5.26 -29.40 -4.82
CA GLN A 133 -5.71 -29.40 -3.44
C GLN A 133 -7.22 -29.12 -3.34
N ALA A 134 -7.76 -28.25 -4.20
CA ALA A 134 -9.20 -28.00 -4.25
C ALA A 134 -9.97 -29.26 -4.71
N GLY A 135 -9.43 -29.99 -5.68
CA GLY A 135 -9.95 -31.29 -6.11
C GLY A 135 -9.92 -32.32 -4.98
N LYS A 136 -8.78 -32.47 -4.29
CA LYS A 136 -8.65 -33.39 -3.13
C LYS A 136 -9.64 -33.07 -2.01
N VAL A 137 -9.85 -31.80 -1.69
CA VAL A 137 -10.86 -31.40 -0.69
C VAL A 137 -12.26 -31.86 -1.13
N LEU A 138 -12.62 -31.69 -2.41
CA LEU A 138 -13.90 -32.19 -2.92
C LEU A 138 -14.01 -33.71 -2.87
N GLU A 139 -12.94 -34.44 -3.20
CA GLU A 139 -12.89 -35.91 -3.12
C GLU A 139 -13.04 -36.40 -1.67
N GLU A 140 -12.33 -35.78 -0.73
CA GLU A 140 -12.41 -36.10 0.70
C GLU A 140 -13.80 -35.83 1.28
N LEU A 141 -14.44 -34.72 0.87
CA LEU A 141 -15.82 -34.42 1.26
C LEU A 141 -16.78 -35.45 0.68
N ALA A 142 -16.63 -35.80 -0.60
CA ALA A 142 -17.50 -36.76 -1.29
C ALA A 142 -17.38 -38.18 -0.73
N ALA A 143 -16.18 -38.58 -0.28
CA ALA A 143 -15.96 -39.88 0.33
C ALA A 143 -16.63 -40.04 1.70
N LYS A 144 -16.95 -38.93 2.39
CA LYS A 144 -17.52 -38.93 3.75
C LYS A 144 -19.00 -38.56 3.81
N GLU A 145 -19.51 -37.89 2.78
CA GLU A 145 -20.89 -37.40 2.75
C GLU A 145 -21.89 -38.53 2.44
N THR A 146 -23.04 -38.49 3.10
CA THR A 146 -24.11 -39.50 2.98
C THR A 146 -25.47 -38.89 2.65
N ASP A 147 -25.63 -37.58 2.86
CA ASP A 147 -26.83 -36.85 2.43
C ASP A 147 -26.90 -36.79 0.90
N ALA A 148 -28.06 -37.14 0.34
CA ALA A 148 -28.23 -37.31 -1.10
C ALA A 148 -28.04 -36.00 -1.89
N ASP A 149 -28.57 -34.89 -1.37
CA ASP A 149 -28.50 -33.58 -2.04
C ASP A 149 -27.06 -33.05 -2.01
N LYS A 150 -26.41 -33.16 -0.85
CA LYS A 150 -25.00 -32.77 -0.68
C LYS A 150 -24.05 -33.63 -1.51
N THR A 151 -24.30 -34.95 -1.58
CA THR A 151 -23.52 -35.88 -2.41
C THR A 151 -23.63 -35.52 -3.88
N LEU A 152 -24.84 -35.21 -4.37
CA LEU A 152 -25.06 -34.79 -5.76
C LEU A 152 -24.32 -33.49 -6.10
N ALA A 153 -24.30 -32.51 -5.20
CA ALA A 153 -23.55 -31.27 -5.39
C ALA A 153 -22.04 -31.53 -5.57
N LEU A 154 -21.45 -32.37 -4.70
CA LEU A 154 -20.04 -32.76 -4.79
C LEU A 154 -19.72 -33.55 -6.07
N GLN A 155 -20.57 -34.49 -6.46
CA GLN A 155 -20.42 -35.25 -7.71
C GLN A 155 -20.46 -34.33 -8.95
N ASN A 156 -21.38 -33.37 -8.98
CA ASN A 156 -21.47 -32.40 -10.07
C ASN A 156 -20.22 -31.51 -10.15
N ALA A 157 -19.70 -31.07 -9.00
CA ALA A 157 -18.46 -30.31 -8.93
C ALA A 157 -17.25 -31.11 -9.43
N LEU A 158 -17.10 -32.37 -8.99
CA LEU A 158 -16.03 -33.26 -9.45
C LEU A 158 -16.14 -33.54 -10.96
N LYS A 159 -17.35 -33.76 -11.48
CA LYS A 159 -17.60 -33.92 -12.91
C LYS A 159 -17.26 -32.66 -13.70
N TYR A 160 -17.62 -31.48 -13.20
CA TYR A 160 -17.26 -30.20 -13.80
C TYR A 160 -15.73 -30.06 -13.91
N ARG A 161 -15.00 -30.39 -12.84
CA ARG A 161 -13.53 -30.38 -12.86
C ARG A 161 -12.94 -31.36 -13.87
N ALA A 162 -13.44 -32.60 -13.89
CA ALA A 162 -13.01 -33.61 -14.84
C ALA A 162 -13.21 -33.15 -16.30
N SER A 163 -14.31 -32.47 -16.61
CA SER A 163 -14.55 -31.93 -17.97
C SER A 163 -13.56 -30.83 -18.37
N ARG A 164 -12.95 -30.12 -17.41
CA ARG A 164 -11.89 -29.13 -17.71
C ARG A 164 -10.54 -29.80 -17.99
N LYS A 165 -10.35 -31.05 -17.53
CA LYS A 165 -9.20 -31.90 -17.89
C LYS A 165 -9.30 -32.43 -19.33
N GLU A 166 -10.52 -32.54 -19.87
CA GLU A 166 -10.79 -33.03 -21.24
C GLU A 166 -10.62 -31.95 -22.33
N VAL A 167 -10.37 -30.69 -21.95
CA VAL A 167 -9.96 -29.67 -22.93
C VAL A 167 -8.57 -30.08 -23.43
N ASP A 168 -8.38 -30.10 -24.75
CA ASP A 168 -7.21 -30.52 -25.55
C ASP A 168 -5.93 -29.67 -25.26
N LEU A 169 -5.62 -29.50 -23.98
CA LEU A 169 -4.44 -28.84 -23.47
C LEU A 169 -3.36 -29.90 -23.26
N PRO A 170 -2.10 -29.62 -23.63
CA PRO A 170 -1.02 -30.58 -23.44
C PRO A 170 -0.93 -31.03 -21.98
N GLN A 171 -0.90 -32.35 -21.77
CA GLN A 171 -0.70 -32.86 -20.41
C GLN A 171 0.71 -32.51 -19.94
N LEU A 172 0.95 -32.54 -18.62
CA LEU A 172 2.30 -32.32 -18.07
C LEU A 172 3.33 -33.24 -18.74
N ASP A 173 2.95 -34.48 -19.08
CA ASP A 173 3.80 -35.43 -19.79
C ASP A 173 4.25 -34.92 -21.18
N ASP A 174 3.36 -34.26 -21.92
CA ASP A 174 3.64 -33.70 -23.25
C ASP A 174 4.52 -32.45 -23.15
N ILE A 175 4.33 -31.65 -22.10
CA ILE A 175 5.24 -30.54 -21.78
C ILE A 175 6.64 -31.09 -21.54
N PHE A 176 6.79 -32.15 -20.76
CA PHE A 176 8.10 -32.78 -20.57
C PHE A 176 8.68 -33.29 -21.89
N LYS A 177 7.90 -33.96 -22.76
CA LYS A 177 8.39 -34.44 -24.07
C LYS A 177 8.90 -33.29 -24.94
N SER A 178 8.16 -32.18 -25.00
CA SER A 178 8.54 -31.01 -25.80
C SER A 178 9.79 -30.31 -25.22
N LEU A 179 9.91 -30.22 -23.89
CA LEU A 179 11.12 -29.72 -23.22
C LEU A 179 12.34 -30.65 -23.43
N GLU A 180 12.14 -31.97 -23.47
CA GLU A 180 13.19 -32.97 -23.75
C GLU A 180 13.66 -32.93 -25.20
N SER A 181 12.79 -32.58 -26.14
CA SER A 181 13.11 -32.44 -27.57
C SER A 181 13.65 -31.05 -27.95
N ASP A 182 13.90 -30.17 -26.98
CA ASP A 182 14.32 -28.78 -27.21
C ASP A 182 13.34 -27.97 -28.07
N ASP A 183 12.07 -28.34 -28.07
CA ASP A 183 11.05 -27.62 -28.81
C ASP A 183 10.68 -26.34 -28.05
N SER A 184 10.97 -25.20 -28.67
CA SER A 184 10.67 -23.87 -28.11
C SER A 184 9.19 -23.67 -27.77
N THR A 185 8.30 -24.49 -28.33
CA THR A 185 6.87 -24.47 -28.05
C THR A 185 6.57 -24.64 -26.58
N ALA A 186 7.28 -25.52 -25.87
CA ALA A 186 7.05 -25.72 -24.44
C ALA A 186 7.35 -24.48 -23.61
N CYS A 187 8.51 -23.85 -23.84
CA CYS A 187 8.89 -22.64 -23.11
C CYS A 187 8.04 -21.43 -23.49
N GLN A 188 7.67 -21.29 -24.77
CA GLN A 188 6.98 -20.10 -25.27
C GLN A 188 5.46 -20.15 -25.07
N TYR A 189 4.84 -21.33 -25.19
CA TYR A 189 3.38 -21.47 -25.24
C TYR A 189 2.82 -22.41 -24.18
N MET A 190 3.50 -23.50 -23.81
CA MET A 190 2.90 -24.49 -22.91
C MET A 190 3.13 -24.15 -21.42
N LEU A 191 4.36 -23.83 -21.02
CA LEU A 191 4.71 -23.48 -19.63
C LEU A 191 3.98 -22.24 -19.11
N PRO A 192 3.84 -21.13 -19.87
CA PRO A 192 3.03 -19.99 -19.43
C PRO A 192 1.57 -20.34 -19.20
N ASN A 193 1.07 -21.40 -19.86
CA ASN A 193 -0.29 -21.89 -19.69
C ASN A 193 -0.42 -22.94 -18.57
N LEU A 194 0.69 -23.44 -18.03
CA LEU A 194 0.69 -24.46 -16.98
C LEU A 194 -0.10 -24.07 -15.72
N PRO A 195 -0.07 -22.82 -15.23
CA PRO A 195 -0.89 -22.41 -14.08
C PRO A 195 -2.41 -22.58 -14.29
N TRP A 196 -2.88 -22.74 -15.53
CA TRP A 196 -4.29 -22.92 -15.86
C TRP A 196 -4.70 -24.41 -16.00
N LEU A 197 -3.75 -25.35 -15.96
CA LEU A 197 -4.06 -26.77 -15.97
C LEU A 197 -4.63 -27.20 -14.62
N VAL A 198 -5.83 -27.76 -14.63
CA VAL A 198 -6.56 -28.21 -13.44
C VAL A 198 -6.19 -29.67 -13.12
N ASP A 199 -5.99 -29.99 -11.84
CA ASP A 199 -5.84 -31.37 -11.32
C ASP A 199 -4.74 -32.21 -11.99
N VAL A 200 -3.59 -31.60 -12.26
CA VAL A 200 -2.38 -32.32 -12.68
C VAL A 200 -1.29 -32.11 -11.64
N SER A 201 -0.66 -33.19 -11.18
CA SER A 201 0.51 -33.14 -10.30
C SER A 201 1.76 -33.51 -11.09
N ILE A 202 2.91 -32.89 -10.80
CA ILE A 202 4.18 -33.38 -11.33
C ILE A 202 4.46 -34.82 -10.86
N ALA A 203 3.94 -35.21 -9.69
CA ALA A 203 4.03 -36.58 -9.20
C ALA A 203 3.29 -37.61 -10.08
N ASP A 204 2.35 -37.17 -10.92
CA ASP A 204 1.63 -38.05 -11.85
C ASP A 204 2.46 -38.34 -13.11
N VAL A 205 3.55 -37.59 -13.36
CA VAL A 205 4.42 -37.78 -14.51
C VAL A 205 5.39 -38.95 -14.25
N PRO A 206 5.40 -39.99 -15.11
CA PRO A 206 6.32 -41.11 -14.93
C PRO A 206 7.78 -40.67 -14.94
N ASN A 207 8.55 -41.11 -13.94
CA ASN A 207 9.97 -40.82 -13.80
C ASN A 207 10.31 -39.31 -13.81
N TYR A 208 9.39 -38.46 -13.35
CA TYR A 208 9.50 -36.99 -13.46
C TYR A 208 10.83 -36.44 -12.95
N GLN A 209 11.40 -36.99 -11.88
CA GLN A 209 12.68 -36.54 -11.31
C GLN A 209 13.83 -36.78 -12.29
N THR A 210 13.92 -37.99 -12.84
CA THR A 210 14.94 -38.36 -13.83
C THR A 210 14.77 -37.53 -15.10
N ARG A 211 13.54 -37.34 -15.57
CA ARG A 211 13.24 -36.53 -16.75
C ARG A 211 13.63 -35.06 -16.53
N PHE A 212 13.25 -34.50 -15.38
CA PHE A 212 13.57 -33.14 -14.98
C PHE A 212 15.08 -32.88 -14.99
N SER A 213 15.86 -33.80 -14.42
CA SER A 213 17.34 -33.69 -14.36
C SER A 213 18.03 -33.65 -15.74
N LYS A 214 17.38 -34.16 -16.79
CA LYS A 214 17.91 -34.19 -18.17
C LYS A 214 17.55 -32.93 -18.96
N LEU A 215 16.61 -32.12 -18.48
CA LEU A 215 16.23 -30.87 -19.14
C LEU A 215 17.39 -29.86 -19.09
N LYS A 216 17.46 -28.97 -20.07
CA LYS A 216 18.39 -27.84 -20.04
C LYS A 216 18.16 -26.95 -18.82
N PRO A 217 19.19 -26.26 -18.30
CA PRO A 217 19.05 -25.38 -17.12
C PRO A 217 17.90 -24.38 -17.20
N GLN A 218 17.71 -23.77 -18.37
CA GLN A 218 16.59 -22.85 -18.59
C GLN A 218 15.22 -23.53 -18.50
N ALA A 219 15.08 -24.73 -19.09
CA ALA A 219 13.84 -25.50 -19.03
C ALA A 219 13.53 -25.98 -17.60
N GLN A 220 14.56 -26.41 -16.84
CA GLN A 220 14.41 -26.76 -15.42
C GLN A 220 13.89 -25.57 -14.60
N ALA A 221 14.51 -24.40 -14.77
CA ALA A 221 14.12 -23.19 -14.06
C ALA A 221 12.68 -22.77 -14.39
N LEU A 222 12.33 -22.69 -15.68
CA LEU A 222 11.00 -22.27 -16.12
C LEU A 222 9.90 -23.26 -15.70
N LEU A 223 10.15 -24.57 -15.82
CA LEU A 223 9.19 -25.58 -15.37
C LEU A 223 8.98 -25.50 -13.86
N MET A 224 10.06 -25.32 -13.08
CA MET A 224 9.94 -25.17 -11.63
C MET A 224 9.18 -23.91 -11.23
N ASP A 225 9.48 -22.75 -11.85
CA ASP A 225 8.74 -21.51 -11.59
C ASP A 225 7.25 -21.66 -11.94
N ALA A 226 6.91 -22.37 -13.02
CA ALA A 226 5.54 -22.63 -13.43
C ALA A 226 4.79 -23.58 -12.45
N LEU A 227 5.44 -24.64 -11.97
CA LEU A 227 4.89 -25.54 -10.95
C LEU A 227 4.67 -24.82 -9.61
N ALA A 228 5.61 -23.96 -9.22
CA ALA A 228 5.52 -23.15 -8.02
C ALA A 228 4.37 -22.14 -8.09
N ALA A 229 4.21 -21.45 -9.23
CA ALA A 229 3.10 -20.52 -9.46
C ALA A 229 1.73 -21.21 -9.35
N ARG A 230 1.63 -22.49 -9.77
CA ARG A 230 0.43 -23.31 -9.62
C ARG A 230 0.20 -23.84 -8.21
N ARG A 231 1.16 -23.70 -7.29
CA ARG A 231 1.16 -24.32 -5.95
C ARG A 231 1.18 -25.85 -5.98
N ASP A 232 1.90 -26.46 -6.92
CA ASP A 232 2.13 -27.90 -6.89
C ASP A 232 3.16 -28.28 -5.82
N ARG A 233 2.68 -28.52 -4.60
CA ARG A 233 3.54 -28.89 -3.46
C ARG A 233 4.31 -30.19 -3.69
N SER A 234 3.89 -31.06 -4.60
CA SER A 234 4.65 -32.28 -4.93
C SER A 234 5.98 -31.99 -5.63
N ALA A 235 6.17 -30.76 -6.14
CA ALA A 235 7.44 -30.29 -6.68
C ALA A 235 8.45 -29.84 -5.60
N LEU A 236 8.05 -29.74 -4.33
CA LEU A 236 8.94 -29.27 -3.25
C LEU A 236 10.26 -30.08 -3.13
N PRO A 237 10.27 -31.43 -3.20
CA PRO A 237 11.52 -32.19 -3.17
C PRO A 237 12.48 -31.83 -4.32
N LEU A 238 11.95 -31.56 -5.52
CA LEU A 238 12.76 -31.09 -6.65
C LEU A 238 13.29 -29.67 -6.41
N ALA A 239 12.46 -28.77 -5.89
CA ALA A 239 12.88 -27.41 -5.57
C ALA A 239 14.04 -27.40 -4.55
N VAL A 240 13.96 -28.25 -3.51
CA VAL A 240 15.03 -28.45 -2.53
C VAL A 240 16.30 -28.97 -3.20
N GLU A 241 16.21 -29.94 -4.09
CA GLU A 241 17.39 -30.47 -4.79
C GLU A 241 18.03 -29.41 -5.71
N MET A 242 17.21 -28.61 -6.41
CA MET A 242 17.70 -27.51 -7.23
C MET A 242 18.53 -26.50 -6.45
N THR A 243 18.24 -26.26 -5.16
CA THR A 243 19.05 -25.33 -4.32
C THR A 243 20.51 -25.75 -4.16
N LYS A 244 20.83 -27.03 -4.40
CA LYS A 244 22.18 -27.59 -4.31
C LYS A 244 22.92 -27.60 -5.65
N ASN A 245 22.25 -27.23 -6.75
CA ASN A 245 22.82 -27.29 -8.09
C ASN A 245 23.93 -26.23 -8.28
N GLY A 246 24.98 -26.58 -9.01
CA GLY A 246 26.09 -25.69 -9.34
C GLY A 246 25.70 -24.55 -10.29
N ASP A 247 24.75 -24.80 -11.19
CA ASP A 247 24.20 -23.79 -12.09
C ASP A 247 23.38 -22.76 -11.32
N ALA A 248 23.71 -21.47 -11.50
CA ALA A 248 23.08 -20.39 -10.76
C ALA A 248 21.59 -20.22 -11.11
N GLN A 249 21.21 -20.44 -12.37
CA GLN A 249 19.83 -20.29 -12.81
C GLN A 249 18.93 -21.36 -12.18
N ILE A 250 19.38 -22.62 -12.18
CA ILE A 250 18.69 -23.73 -11.50
C ILE A 250 18.60 -23.46 -10.00
N ARG A 251 19.72 -23.08 -9.38
CA ARG A 251 19.77 -22.82 -7.94
C ARG A 251 18.80 -21.74 -7.48
N LEU A 252 18.76 -20.61 -8.19
CA LEU A 252 17.86 -19.50 -7.87
C LEU A 252 16.39 -19.89 -8.06
N ALA A 253 16.06 -20.67 -9.11
CA ALA A 253 14.69 -21.17 -9.32
C ALA A 253 14.23 -22.10 -8.18
N GLY A 254 15.12 -22.95 -7.66
CA GLY A 254 14.84 -23.77 -6.49
C GLY A 254 14.44 -22.94 -5.27
N PHE A 255 15.23 -21.90 -4.94
CA PHE A 255 14.90 -21.01 -3.83
C PHE A 255 13.58 -20.26 -4.05
N ARG A 256 13.35 -19.69 -5.24
CA ARG A 256 12.07 -19.02 -5.57
C ARG A 256 10.87 -19.94 -5.39
N ALA A 257 10.99 -21.19 -5.81
CA ALA A 257 9.92 -22.18 -5.71
C ALA A 257 9.65 -22.58 -4.25
N ILE A 258 10.70 -22.73 -3.42
CA ILE A 258 10.52 -22.95 -1.98
C ILE A 258 9.72 -21.81 -1.34
N GLY A 259 9.90 -20.56 -1.77
CA GLY A 259 9.08 -19.44 -1.27
C GLY A 259 7.58 -19.58 -1.54
N LEU A 260 7.16 -20.40 -2.51
CA LEU A 260 5.76 -20.63 -2.83
C LEU A 260 5.23 -22.00 -2.40
N LEU A 261 6.11 -23.00 -2.32
CA LEU A 261 5.74 -24.39 -2.07
C LEU A 261 6.12 -24.86 -0.66
N GLY A 262 7.05 -24.15 -0.01
CA GLY A 262 7.66 -24.53 1.24
C GLY A 262 6.71 -24.40 2.42
N ASP A 263 7.00 -25.22 3.43
CA ASP A 263 6.35 -25.23 4.73
C ASP A 263 7.36 -24.83 5.83
N ALA A 264 6.95 -25.03 7.09
CA ALA A 264 7.76 -24.87 8.28
C ALA A 264 9.20 -25.41 8.15
N SER A 265 9.37 -26.59 7.54
CA SER A 265 10.67 -27.26 7.42
C SER A 265 11.67 -26.52 6.53
N MET A 266 11.21 -25.58 5.71
CA MET A 266 12.05 -24.82 4.79
C MET A 266 12.65 -23.55 5.40
N VAL A 267 12.13 -23.08 6.54
CA VAL A 267 12.66 -21.88 7.21
C VAL A 267 14.16 -22.00 7.51
N PRO A 268 14.67 -23.07 8.15
CA PRO A 268 16.10 -23.19 8.43
C PRO A 268 16.98 -23.16 7.17
N LEU A 269 16.54 -23.79 6.08
CA LEU A 269 17.26 -23.82 4.81
C LEU A 269 17.39 -22.42 4.21
N LEU A 270 16.30 -21.64 4.22
CA LEU A 270 16.29 -20.27 3.73
C LEU A 270 17.12 -19.35 4.62
N THR A 271 16.93 -19.41 5.95
CA THR A 271 17.65 -18.52 6.88
C THR A 271 19.15 -18.77 6.88
N ALA A 272 19.60 -20.01 6.65
CA ALA A 272 21.03 -20.33 6.50
C ALA A 272 21.68 -19.64 5.29
N LYS A 273 20.89 -19.17 4.31
CA LYS A 273 21.36 -18.52 3.07
C LYS A 273 20.98 -17.04 2.96
N ILE A 274 20.38 -16.46 4.00
CA ILE A 274 19.85 -15.08 3.96
C ILE A 274 20.96 -14.03 3.74
N ARG A 275 22.19 -14.34 4.18
CA ARG A 275 23.39 -13.48 4.10
C ARG A 275 24.20 -13.63 2.82
N GLU A 276 23.84 -14.55 1.95
CA GLU A 276 24.54 -14.71 0.68
C GLU A 276 24.50 -13.41 -0.13
N GLY A 277 25.60 -13.09 -0.80
CA GLY A 277 25.67 -11.89 -1.65
C GLY A 277 24.91 -12.04 -2.97
N GLY A 278 24.76 -10.91 -3.67
CA GLY A 278 24.18 -10.87 -5.02
C GLY A 278 22.75 -11.41 -5.12
N ASP A 279 22.43 -12.01 -6.26
CA ASP A 279 21.08 -12.48 -6.57
C ASP A 279 20.57 -13.58 -5.64
N LEU A 280 21.48 -14.35 -5.03
CA LEU A 280 21.12 -15.46 -4.15
C LEU A 280 20.48 -14.97 -2.85
N GLY A 281 21.14 -14.07 -2.11
CA GLY A 281 20.58 -13.54 -0.86
C GLY A 281 19.26 -12.80 -1.09
N GLU A 282 19.16 -12.04 -2.18
CA GLU A 282 17.92 -11.34 -2.51
C GLU A 282 16.79 -12.32 -2.85
N THR A 283 17.10 -13.36 -3.63
CA THR A 283 16.14 -14.43 -3.92
C THR A 283 15.67 -15.13 -2.63
N VAL A 284 16.59 -15.39 -1.70
CA VAL A 284 16.27 -16.02 -0.40
C VAL A 284 15.37 -15.11 0.45
N ARG A 285 15.70 -13.82 0.59
CA ARG A 285 14.85 -12.85 1.31
C ARG A 285 13.47 -12.76 0.67
N ASN A 286 13.39 -12.68 -0.66
CA ASN A 286 12.12 -12.70 -1.39
C ASN A 286 11.32 -13.99 -1.14
N SER A 287 12.00 -15.12 -1.03
CA SER A 287 11.36 -16.42 -0.76
C SER A 287 10.80 -16.48 0.66
N LEU A 288 11.53 -15.97 1.67
CA LEU A 288 11.03 -15.82 3.04
C LEU A 288 9.82 -14.87 3.12
N VAL A 289 9.80 -13.78 2.33
CA VAL A 289 8.64 -12.88 2.24
C VAL A 289 7.41 -13.58 1.66
N ARG A 290 7.59 -14.49 0.70
CA ARG A 290 6.48 -15.18 0.01
C ARG A 290 6.00 -16.44 0.74
N LEU A 291 6.82 -16.97 1.65
CA LEU A 291 6.56 -18.20 2.38
C LEU A 291 5.23 -18.09 3.14
N ASN A 292 4.27 -18.92 2.79
CA ASN A 292 2.89 -18.82 3.28
C ASN A 292 2.42 -20.16 3.82
N PHE A 293 2.45 -20.29 5.15
CA PHE A 293 1.92 -21.43 5.89
C PHE A 293 1.53 -20.97 7.30
N ASP A 294 0.66 -21.73 7.96
CA ASP A 294 0.19 -21.44 9.32
C ASP A 294 1.37 -21.40 10.30
N GLY A 295 1.59 -20.24 10.93
CA GLY A 295 2.70 -20.03 11.87
C GLY A 295 4.02 -19.60 11.22
N ALA A 296 4.04 -19.24 9.94
CA ALA A 296 5.26 -18.74 9.26
C ALA A 296 5.93 -17.59 10.01
N ASP A 297 5.16 -16.57 10.43
CA ASP A 297 5.74 -15.42 11.13
C ASP A 297 6.34 -15.80 12.50
N LYS A 298 5.70 -16.74 13.22
CA LYS A 298 6.23 -17.27 14.48
C LYS A 298 7.58 -17.96 14.26
N MET A 299 7.70 -18.79 13.23
CA MET A 299 8.95 -19.49 12.94
C MET A 299 10.07 -18.55 12.47
N LEU A 300 9.73 -17.52 11.70
CA LEU A 300 10.68 -16.47 11.35
C LEU A 300 11.13 -15.70 12.59
N LEU A 301 10.25 -15.52 13.58
CA LEU A 301 10.58 -14.81 14.81
C LEU A 301 11.51 -15.66 15.68
N GLU A 302 11.23 -16.95 15.80
CA GLU A 302 12.14 -17.91 16.43
C GLU A 302 13.51 -17.92 15.73
N ALA A 303 13.57 -17.82 14.39
CA ALA A 303 14.83 -17.74 13.66
C ALA A 303 15.58 -16.43 13.95
N TYR A 304 14.86 -15.32 14.10
CA TYR A 304 15.41 -14.03 14.51
C TYR A 304 15.97 -14.06 15.94
N GLU A 305 15.26 -14.72 16.86
CA GLU A 305 15.68 -14.86 18.27
C GLU A 305 16.89 -15.77 18.44
N LYS A 306 17.00 -16.82 17.61
CA LYS A 306 18.08 -17.83 17.68
C LYS A 306 19.39 -17.39 17.02
N THR A 307 19.36 -16.43 16.10
CA THR A 307 20.59 -16.00 15.41
C THR A 307 21.35 -14.97 16.23
N ASP A 308 22.67 -15.08 16.28
CA ASP A 308 23.57 -14.06 16.84
C ASP A 308 24.19 -13.16 15.76
N ASP A 309 24.00 -13.49 14.49
CA ASP A 309 24.52 -12.69 13.37
C ASP A 309 23.67 -11.42 13.16
N ASN A 310 24.26 -10.25 13.41
CA ASN A 310 23.57 -8.97 13.27
C ASN A 310 23.08 -8.70 11.84
N GLY A 311 23.83 -9.16 10.83
CA GLY A 311 23.41 -9.07 9.44
C GLY A 311 22.13 -9.87 9.17
N ALA A 312 22.04 -11.07 9.74
CA ALA A 312 20.89 -11.96 9.57
C ALA A 312 19.69 -11.42 10.35
N LYS A 313 19.92 -10.83 11.53
CA LYS A 313 18.88 -10.06 12.26
C LYS A 313 18.34 -8.93 11.39
N ALA A 314 19.21 -8.11 10.80
CA ALA A 314 18.77 -7.01 9.94
C ALA A 314 17.97 -7.49 8.72
N ASP A 315 18.42 -8.56 8.06
CA ASP A 315 17.69 -9.14 6.92
C ASP A 315 16.34 -9.74 7.33
N LEU A 316 16.26 -10.41 8.48
CA LEU A 316 14.99 -10.95 9.00
C LEU A 316 14.00 -9.83 9.38
N LEU A 317 14.47 -8.74 9.99
CA LEU A 317 13.63 -7.57 10.24
C LEU A 317 13.11 -6.95 8.94
N ASN A 318 13.96 -6.86 7.90
CA ASN A 318 13.51 -6.43 6.57
C ASN A 318 12.47 -7.37 5.97
N VAL A 319 12.64 -8.70 6.12
CA VAL A 319 11.63 -9.69 5.71
C VAL A 319 10.31 -9.43 6.43
N PHE A 320 10.31 -9.23 7.75
CA PHE A 320 9.10 -8.92 8.51
C PHE A 320 8.42 -7.63 8.06
N ASN A 321 9.20 -6.58 7.82
CA ASN A 321 8.66 -5.31 7.34
C ASN A 321 7.97 -5.48 5.97
N ARG A 322 8.61 -6.21 5.05
CA ARG A 322 8.04 -6.50 3.72
C ARG A 322 6.81 -7.38 3.77
N ARG A 323 6.72 -8.27 4.76
CA ARG A 323 5.52 -9.08 5.05
C ARG A 323 4.41 -8.28 5.76
N LYS A 324 4.70 -7.07 6.24
CA LYS A 324 3.81 -6.24 7.07
C LYS A 324 3.33 -6.97 8.33
N GLY A 325 4.17 -7.85 8.88
CA GLY A 325 3.83 -8.67 10.04
C GLY A 325 3.83 -7.86 11.34
N ALA A 326 2.65 -7.46 11.83
CA ALA A 326 2.52 -6.71 13.09
C ALA A 326 3.04 -7.50 14.32
N VAL A 327 3.12 -8.83 14.22
CA VAL A 327 3.72 -9.70 15.24
C VAL A 327 5.20 -9.39 15.49
N ALA A 328 5.89 -8.76 14.54
CA ALA A 328 7.29 -8.35 14.67
C ALA A 328 7.48 -6.97 15.32
N VAL A 329 6.42 -6.25 15.68
CA VAL A 329 6.52 -4.93 16.33
C VAL A 329 7.42 -4.96 17.58
N PRO A 330 7.28 -5.93 18.51
CA PRO A 330 8.19 -6.03 19.65
C PRO A 330 9.67 -6.23 19.26
N ALA A 331 9.93 -6.95 18.16
CA ALA A 331 11.28 -7.14 17.64
C ALA A 331 11.86 -5.83 17.05
N PHE A 332 11.04 -5.03 16.37
CA PHE A 332 11.45 -3.70 15.90
C PHE A 332 11.72 -2.76 17.09
N GLU A 333 10.86 -2.75 18.11
CA GLU A 333 11.06 -1.93 19.32
C GLU A 333 12.35 -2.32 20.07
N SER A 334 12.65 -3.62 20.17
CA SER A 334 13.91 -4.12 20.69
C SER A 334 15.11 -3.66 19.83
N GLY A 335 14.96 -3.72 18.50
CA GLY A 335 15.98 -3.31 17.54
C GLY A 335 16.37 -1.83 17.60
N LEU A 336 15.49 -0.95 18.11
CA LEU A 336 15.85 0.45 18.42
C LEU A 336 17.00 0.55 19.42
N LYS A 337 17.15 -0.42 20.32
CA LYS A 337 18.20 -0.42 21.37
C LYS A 337 19.52 -1.03 20.89
N SER A 338 19.59 -1.54 19.65
CA SER A 338 20.78 -2.19 19.12
C SER A 338 21.96 -1.22 18.97
N ALA A 339 23.18 -1.70 19.26
CA ALA A 339 24.40 -0.96 18.95
C ALA A 339 24.68 -0.95 17.43
N ASP A 340 24.16 -1.93 16.70
CA ASP A 340 24.29 -2.04 15.24
C ASP A 340 23.34 -1.05 14.53
N GLU A 341 23.92 -0.15 13.73
CA GLU A 341 23.18 0.91 13.05
C GLU A 341 22.26 0.39 11.96
N THR A 342 22.60 -0.74 11.33
CA THR A 342 21.76 -1.39 10.32
C THR A 342 20.49 -1.90 10.97
N ILE A 343 20.63 -2.57 12.13
CA ILE A 343 19.47 -3.05 12.92
C ILE A 343 18.63 -1.86 13.38
N ARG A 344 19.24 -0.80 13.93
CA ARG A 344 18.49 0.41 14.34
C ARG A 344 17.73 1.03 13.17
N GLY A 345 18.39 1.23 12.04
CA GLY A 345 17.79 1.87 10.86
C GLY A 345 16.60 1.08 10.30
N VAL A 346 16.76 -0.23 10.14
CA VAL A 346 15.67 -1.11 9.71
C VAL A 346 14.52 -1.06 10.71
N SER A 347 14.80 -1.05 12.01
CA SER A 347 13.78 -1.00 13.06
C SER A 347 12.98 0.30 13.04
N ILE A 348 13.65 1.46 12.90
CA ILE A 348 12.99 2.77 12.77
C ILE A 348 12.08 2.80 11.54
N GLY A 349 12.59 2.35 10.39
CA GLY A 349 11.82 2.29 9.14
C GLY A 349 10.62 1.34 9.24
N SER A 350 10.80 0.19 9.88
CA SER A 350 9.74 -0.80 10.06
C SER A 350 8.63 -0.29 10.98
N LEU A 351 8.98 0.36 12.11
CA LEU A 351 7.98 0.98 12.99
C LEU A 351 7.23 2.14 12.30
N ALA A 352 7.90 2.90 11.42
CA ALA A 352 7.20 3.91 10.62
C ALA A 352 6.08 3.30 9.76
N GLU A 353 6.29 2.09 9.23
CA GLU A 353 5.36 1.41 8.33
C GLU A 353 4.28 0.59 9.05
N VAL A 354 4.63 -0.16 10.09
CA VAL A 354 3.72 -1.10 10.77
C VAL A 354 3.51 -0.86 12.26
N GLY A 355 4.27 0.06 12.86
CA GLY A 355 4.11 0.43 14.27
C GLY A 355 2.74 1.04 14.56
N GLN A 356 2.35 1.02 15.82
CA GLN A 356 1.09 1.62 16.29
C GLN A 356 1.41 2.80 17.21
N GLN A 357 0.40 3.54 17.66
CA GLN A 357 0.59 4.59 18.67
C GLN A 357 1.34 4.06 19.91
N ALA A 358 1.10 2.81 20.31
CA ALA A 358 1.82 2.16 21.41
C ALA A 358 3.35 2.05 21.22
N SER A 359 3.87 2.21 19.99
CA SER A 359 5.31 2.19 19.69
C SER A 359 5.97 3.57 19.84
N ILE A 360 5.19 4.65 20.01
CA ILE A 360 5.70 6.02 20.14
C ILE A 360 6.64 6.20 21.35
N PRO A 361 6.35 5.67 22.56
CA PRO A 361 7.26 5.78 23.70
C PRO A 361 8.66 5.22 23.39
N ALA A 362 8.74 4.07 22.74
CA ALA A 362 10.02 3.44 22.39
C ALA A 362 10.81 4.29 21.38
N LEU A 363 10.13 4.94 20.43
CA LEU A 363 10.73 5.88 19.48
C LEU A 363 11.22 7.16 20.18
N VAL A 364 10.43 7.70 21.11
CA VAL A 364 10.80 8.88 21.92
C VAL A 364 12.01 8.58 22.81
N ASP A 365 12.04 7.43 23.47
CA ASP A 365 13.20 7.00 24.26
C ASP A 365 14.46 6.92 23.41
N ARG A 366 14.36 6.31 22.21
CA ARG A 366 15.49 6.25 21.26
C ARG A 366 15.92 7.64 20.81
N TYR A 367 14.99 8.55 20.54
CA TYR A 367 15.29 9.92 20.08
C TYR A 367 16.27 10.64 21.00
N PHE A 368 16.08 10.52 22.31
CA PHE A 368 16.89 11.24 23.30
C PHE A 368 18.30 10.67 23.51
N VAL A 369 18.53 9.41 23.14
CA VAL A 369 19.84 8.75 23.26
C VAL A 369 20.54 8.59 21.90
N GLU A 370 19.91 9.03 20.82
CA GLU A 370 20.47 8.96 19.48
C GLU A 370 21.37 10.16 19.20
N GLU A 371 22.62 9.89 18.85
CA GLU A 371 23.64 10.91 18.60
C GLU A 371 23.60 11.38 17.13
N LYS A 372 23.28 10.48 16.20
CA LYS A 372 23.27 10.79 14.77
C LYS A 372 21.98 11.51 14.38
N LYS A 373 22.15 12.71 13.83
CA LYS A 373 21.03 13.53 13.34
C LYS A 373 20.14 12.77 12.35
N GLU A 374 20.75 11.99 11.45
CA GLU A 374 20.01 11.20 10.46
C GLU A 374 19.00 10.24 11.11
N PHE A 375 19.40 9.52 12.17
CA PHE A 375 18.50 8.63 12.88
C PHE A 375 17.46 9.40 13.70
N ARG A 376 17.81 10.54 14.32
CA ARG A 376 16.83 11.41 14.99
C ARG A 376 15.75 11.91 14.02
N ASP A 377 16.15 12.37 12.83
CA ASP A 377 15.22 12.81 11.78
C ASP A 377 14.32 11.65 11.32
N ALA A 378 14.88 10.44 11.18
CA ALA A 378 14.14 9.24 10.82
C ALA A 378 13.12 8.84 11.90
N ILE A 379 13.46 8.97 13.17
CA ILE A 379 12.56 8.72 14.31
C ILE A 379 11.40 9.72 14.32
N GLU A 380 11.68 11.02 14.16
CA GLU A 380 10.63 12.05 14.05
C GLU A 380 9.68 11.73 12.87
N LYS A 381 10.24 11.33 11.73
CA LYS A 381 9.44 10.92 10.57
C LYS A 381 8.58 9.69 10.89
N ALA A 382 9.13 8.70 11.59
CA ALA A 382 8.39 7.50 11.99
C ALA A 382 7.20 7.86 12.90
N ILE A 383 7.40 8.72 13.90
CA ILE A 383 6.33 9.18 14.80
C ILE A 383 5.23 9.91 14.01
N VAL A 384 5.59 10.86 13.14
CA VAL A 384 4.62 11.57 12.30
C VAL A 384 3.86 10.61 11.38
N GLN A 385 4.56 9.63 10.79
CA GLN A 385 3.95 8.65 9.90
C GLN A 385 2.99 7.73 10.65
N ILE A 386 3.33 7.31 11.87
CA ILE A 386 2.42 6.55 12.75
C ILE A 386 1.16 7.35 13.02
N GLU A 387 1.28 8.59 13.51
CA GLU A 387 0.14 9.41 13.89
C GLU A 387 -0.73 9.82 12.70
N SER A 388 -0.14 10.01 11.52
CA SER A 388 -0.87 10.38 10.30
C SER A 388 -1.88 9.32 9.84
N ARG A 389 -1.76 8.07 10.32
CA ARG A 389 -2.70 6.97 10.01
C ARG A 389 -3.99 7.02 10.80
N TYR A 390 -4.05 7.80 11.89
CA TYR A 390 -5.21 7.85 12.78
C TYR A 390 -6.08 9.06 12.45
N SER A 391 -7.40 8.94 12.59
CA SER A 391 -8.33 10.06 12.54
C SER A 391 -8.24 10.91 13.83
N GLU A 392 -8.93 12.06 13.88
CA GLU A 392 -9.01 12.81 15.13
C GLU A 392 -9.81 12.04 16.19
N GLU A 393 -10.86 11.34 15.78
CA GLU A 393 -11.69 10.49 16.64
C GLU A 393 -10.91 9.30 17.22
N ASP A 394 -9.95 8.77 16.45
CA ASP A 394 -9.04 7.70 16.90
C ASP A 394 -7.86 8.24 17.73
N GLY A 395 -7.84 9.53 18.07
CA GLY A 395 -6.83 10.11 18.96
C GLY A 395 -5.51 10.46 18.29
N ARG A 396 -5.51 10.93 17.04
CA ARG A 396 -4.30 11.43 16.35
C ARG A 396 -3.48 12.38 17.24
N GLY A 397 -2.21 12.05 17.44
CA GLY A 397 -1.23 12.84 18.18
C GLY A 397 -1.37 12.80 19.70
N LYS A 398 -2.42 12.14 20.23
CA LYS A 398 -2.68 12.03 21.66
C LYS A 398 -1.52 11.38 22.40
N MET A 399 -1.00 10.27 21.87
CA MET A 399 0.10 9.53 22.50
C MET A 399 1.35 10.40 22.63
N LEU A 400 1.71 11.16 21.59
CA LEU A 400 2.86 12.07 21.68
C LEU A 400 2.61 13.23 22.67
N CYS A 401 1.39 13.77 22.74
CA CYS A 401 1.04 14.78 23.76
C CYS A 401 1.22 14.24 25.19
N GLU A 402 0.78 13.00 25.44
CA GLU A 402 0.92 12.33 26.73
C GLU A 402 2.40 12.12 27.11
N GLU A 403 3.22 11.66 26.16
CA GLU A 403 4.68 11.53 26.35
C GLU A 403 5.36 12.87 26.66
N ILE A 404 4.98 13.94 25.95
CA ILE A 404 5.52 15.29 26.20
C ILE A 404 5.09 15.81 27.58
N ALA A 405 3.85 15.54 28.02
CA ALA A 405 3.37 15.99 29.31
C ALA A 405 4.15 15.36 30.49
N GLN A 406 4.70 14.16 30.31
CA GLN A 406 5.50 13.45 31.32
C GLN A 406 6.99 13.83 31.30
N CYS A 407 7.45 14.49 30.24
CA CYS A 407 8.84 14.91 30.08
C CYS A 407 9.22 16.11 30.97
N ASP A 408 10.50 16.19 31.33
CA ASP A 408 11.08 17.44 31.84
C ASP A 408 11.10 18.54 30.76
N GLU A 409 11.34 19.78 31.18
CA GLU A 409 11.35 20.95 30.28
C GLU A 409 12.33 20.82 29.10
N THR A 410 13.51 20.21 29.32
CA THR A 410 14.53 20.06 28.27
C THR A 410 14.06 19.11 27.19
N ARG A 411 13.39 18.03 27.58
CA ARG A 411 12.80 17.05 26.67
C ARG A 411 11.54 17.60 25.98
N GLN A 412 10.69 18.32 26.70
CA GLN A 412 9.52 19.00 26.13
C GLN A 412 9.89 19.93 24.98
N VAL A 413 10.90 20.78 25.18
CA VAL A 413 11.37 21.75 24.16
C VAL A 413 11.81 21.06 22.87
N GLN A 414 12.34 19.84 22.94
CA GLN A 414 12.80 19.10 21.77
C GLN A 414 11.64 18.44 21.00
N LEU A 415 10.63 17.91 21.70
CA LEU A 415 9.54 17.17 21.07
C LEU A 415 8.37 18.04 20.60
N ILE A 416 8.08 19.15 21.29
CA ILE A 416 6.93 20.03 20.95
C ILE A 416 6.90 20.45 19.47
N PRO A 417 8.03 20.82 18.81
CA PRO A 417 8.00 21.19 17.39
C PRO A 417 7.45 20.11 16.45
N LEU A 418 7.54 18.83 16.86
CA LEU A 418 7.02 17.69 16.10
C LEU A 418 5.49 17.68 16.02
N LEU A 419 4.81 18.17 17.06
CA LEU A 419 3.35 18.29 17.10
C LEU A 419 2.80 19.14 15.95
N GLY A 420 3.56 20.15 15.52
CA GLY A 420 3.21 20.97 14.35
C GLY A 420 3.16 20.18 13.03
N ARG A 421 3.86 19.05 12.94
CA ARG A 421 3.85 18.17 11.76
C ARG A 421 2.75 17.12 11.81
N ILE A 422 2.08 16.96 12.95
CA ILE A 422 0.97 16.03 13.17
C ILE A 422 -0.36 16.76 13.00
N GLY A 423 -0.51 17.92 13.63
CA GLY A 423 -1.74 18.70 13.60
C GLY A 423 -2.91 18.02 14.32
N GLY A 424 -4.12 18.50 14.04
CA GLY A 424 -5.37 18.00 14.66
C GLY A 424 -5.85 18.82 15.85
N THR A 425 -7.14 18.72 16.16
CA THR A 425 -7.82 19.57 17.15
C THR A 425 -7.26 19.43 18.57
N GLU A 426 -7.04 18.20 19.04
CA GLU A 426 -6.50 17.94 20.39
C GLU A 426 -5.05 18.42 20.51
N VAL A 427 -4.21 18.09 19.53
CA VAL A 427 -2.82 18.55 19.45
C VAL A 427 -2.74 20.07 19.40
N ARG A 428 -3.64 20.71 18.65
CA ARG A 428 -3.78 22.18 18.61
C ARG A 428 -4.05 22.74 19.99
N GLN A 429 -5.01 22.18 20.71
CA GLN A 429 -5.38 22.66 22.03
C GLN A 429 -4.19 22.54 23.00
N PHE A 430 -3.52 21.38 23.03
CA PHE A 430 -2.32 21.16 23.83
C PHE A 430 -1.22 22.20 23.52
N VAL A 431 -0.92 22.40 22.24
CA VAL A 431 0.10 23.37 21.79
C VAL A 431 -0.29 24.79 22.21
N LEU A 432 -1.54 25.21 22.02
CA LEU A 432 -1.96 26.57 22.41
C LEU A 432 -1.91 26.80 23.92
N ASP A 433 -2.23 25.79 24.72
CA ASP A 433 -2.13 25.88 26.17
C ASP A 433 -0.67 26.03 26.63
N GLN A 434 0.25 25.25 26.04
CA GLN A 434 1.69 25.41 26.29
C GLN A 434 2.23 26.76 25.81
N TYR A 435 1.71 27.31 24.71
CA TYR A 435 2.10 28.63 24.22
C TYR A 435 1.73 29.75 25.19
N ARG A 436 0.59 29.60 25.88
CA ARG A 436 0.07 30.60 26.82
C ARG A 436 0.71 30.48 28.21
N ALA A 437 0.76 29.26 28.75
CA ALA A 437 1.14 28.99 30.13
C ALA A 437 2.59 28.50 30.32
N GLY A 438 3.28 28.08 29.25
CA GLY A 438 4.62 27.51 29.33
C GLY A 438 5.71 28.50 29.76
N LYS A 439 6.87 27.95 30.14
CA LYS A 439 8.09 28.75 30.39
C LYS A 439 8.66 29.30 29.07
N PRO A 440 9.60 30.28 29.10
CA PRO A 440 10.12 30.90 27.87
C PRO A 440 10.65 29.92 26.82
N ALA A 441 11.39 28.88 27.24
CA ALA A 441 11.92 27.87 26.33
C ALA A 441 10.79 27.01 25.70
N VAL A 442 9.81 26.60 26.50
CA VAL A 442 8.62 25.87 26.03
C VAL A 442 7.83 26.73 25.04
N LYS A 443 7.56 28.00 25.37
CA LYS A 443 6.86 28.94 24.48
C LYS A 443 7.57 29.11 23.13
N GLU A 444 8.90 29.10 23.12
CA GLU A 444 9.70 29.14 21.90
C GLU A 444 9.55 27.86 21.07
N ALA A 445 9.63 26.69 21.70
CA ALA A 445 9.39 25.41 21.03
C ALA A 445 7.96 25.32 20.47
N THR A 446 6.97 25.79 21.22
CA THR A 446 5.58 25.85 20.80
C THR A 446 5.37 26.82 19.64
N PHE A 447 6.05 27.96 19.63
CA PHE A 447 6.03 28.86 18.47
C PHE A 447 6.55 28.16 17.21
N ARG A 448 7.64 27.37 17.33
CA ARG A 448 8.14 26.54 16.21
C ARG A 448 7.12 25.50 15.76
N ALA A 449 6.39 24.88 16.69
CA ALA A 449 5.29 23.97 16.36
C ALA A 449 4.19 24.67 15.55
N LEU A 450 3.73 25.85 16.01
CA LEU A 450 2.75 26.67 15.26
C LEU A 450 3.27 27.05 13.87
N CYS A 451 4.56 27.36 13.75
CA CYS A 451 5.19 27.67 12.47
C CYS A 451 5.22 26.47 11.49
N ASN A 452 5.23 25.24 12.03
CA ASN A 452 5.26 23.99 11.28
C ASN A 452 3.88 23.37 11.02
N TRP A 453 2.80 24.01 11.51
CA TRP A 453 1.43 23.46 11.45
C TRP A 453 0.99 22.97 10.07
N THR A 454 0.11 21.97 10.05
CA THR A 454 -0.32 21.26 8.82
C THR A 454 -1.41 21.98 8.04
N ASP A 455 -2.17 22.87 8.67
CA ASP A 455 -3.35 23.53 8.10
C ASP A 455 -3.61 24.92 8.74
N ALA A 456 -4.65 25.60 8.28
CA ALA A 456 -4.97 26.96 8.70
C ALA A 456 -5.62 27.09 10.10
N SER A 457 -5.80 26.01 10.86
CA SER A 457 -6.47 26.05 12.17
C SER A 457 -5.75 26.94 13.19
N VAL A 458 -4.44 27.18 13.04
CA VAL A 458 -3.64 28.08 13.89
C VAL A 458 -3.38 29.46 13.26
N ALA A 459 -4.04 29.77 12.13
CA ALA A 459 -3.80 30.99 11.36
C ALA A 459 -4.00 32.26 12.19
N ASP A 460 -5.06 32.36 12.99
CA ASP A 460 -5.31 33.55 13.79
C ASP A 460 -4.22 33.82 14.83
N GLU A 461 -3.63 32.79 15.43
CA GLU A 461 -2.54 32.96 16.39
C GLU A 461 -1.24 33.39 15.70
N LEU A 462 -0.92 32.81 14.54
CA LEU A 462 0.22 33.26 13.74
C LEU A 462 0.02 34.70 13.22
N TYR A 463 -1.21 35.08 12.84
CA TYR A 463 -1.51 36.43 12.38
C TYR A 463 -1.29 37.47 13.48
N LYS A 464 -1.70 37.17 14.73
CA LYS A 464 -1.45 38.06 15.88
C LYS A 464 0.04 38.33 16.07
N VAL A 465 0.87 37.29 16.04
CA VAL A 465 2.33 37.42 16.16
C VAL A 465 2.92 38.18 14.96
N ALA A 466 2.48 37.85 13.75
CA ALA A 466 2.96 38.48 12.52
C ALA A 466 2.60 39.99 12.45
N SER A 467 1.49 40.37 13.06
CA SER A 467 1.00 41.76 13.10
C SER A 467 1.59 42.58 14.25
N ALA A 468 2.26 41.94 15.22
CA ALA A 468 2.84 42.62 16.36
C ALA A 468 4.03 43.51 15.93
N SER A 469 3.96 44.80 16.24
CA SER A 469 5.02 45.75 15.92
C SER A 469 6.24 45.51 16.81
N GLY A 470 7.43 45.40 16.20
CA GLY A 470 8.69 45.21 16.93
C GLY A 470 8.96 43.79 17.45
N ASP A 471 8.06 42.82 17.21
CA ASP A 471 8.30 41.43 17.60
C ASP A 471 9.32 40.76 16.65
N PRO A 472 10.46 40.25 17.14
CA PRO A 472 11.45 39.56 16.30
C PRO A 472 10.89 38.29 15.63
N LYS A 473 9.80 37.71 16.14
CA LYS A 473 9.13 36.53 15.57
C LYS A 473 8.17 36.87 14.44
N ALA A 474 7.83 38.14 14.25
CA ALA A 474 6.84 38.56 13.26
C ALA A 474 7.15 38.09 11.83
N PRO A 475 8.40 38.15 11.31
CA PRO A 475 8.70 37.66 9.96
C PRO A 475 8.48 36.14 9.82
N THR A 476 8.92 35.35 10.80
CA THR A 476 8.72 33.90 10.80
C THR A 476 7.24 33.54 10.89
N ALA A 477 6.48 34.24 11.74
CA ALA A 477 5.04 34.05 11.86
C ALA A 477 4.31 34.41 10.56
N ALA A 478 4.70 35.50 9.88
CA ALA A 478 4.14 35.90 8.59
C ALA A 478 4.39 34.83 7.52
N ARG A 479 5.62 34.32 7.43
CA ARG A 479 5.98 33.25 6.48
C ARG A 479 5.18 31.98 6.73
N SER A 480 5.05 31.58 7.99
CA SER A 480 4.27 30.40 8.37
C SER A 480 2.77 30.60 8.13
N TYR A 481 2.23 31.78 8.42
CA TYR A 481 0.84 32.13 8.11
C TYR A 481 0.56 31.98 6.61
N ILE A 482 1.40 32.59 5.76
CA ILE A 482 1.30 32.46 4.29
C ILE A 482 1.31 30.98 3.87
N ARG A 483 2.23 30.18 4.44
CA ARG A 483 2.32 28.75 4.13
C ARG A 483 1.00 28.04 4.46
N ILE A 484 0.51 28.12 5.69
CA ILE A 484 -0.60 27.27 6.13
C ILE A 484 -1.95 27.64 5.50
N VAL A 485 -2.21 28.93 5.26
CA VAL A 485 -3.46 29.36 4.63
C VAL A 485 -3.52 28.97 3.15
N THR A 486 -2.37 28.66 2.54
CA THR A 486 -2.21 28.25 1.15
C THR A 486 -1.90 26.75 0.95
N LEU A 487 -1.84 25.93 2.01
CA LEU A 487 -1.57 24.48 1.86
C LEU A 487 -2.77 23.72 1.27
N ASP A 488 -3.91 23.88 1.91
CA ASP A 488 -5.18 23.34 1.47
C ASP A 488 -6.25 24.40 1.77
N ALA A 489 -6.96 24.85 0.76
CA ALA A 489 -8.09 25.76 0.88
C ALA A 489 -9.38 25.15 0.32
N HIS A 490 -9.37 23.85 0.02
CA HIS A 490 -10.56 23.12 -0.37
C HIS A 490 -11.59 23.16 0.78
N GLY A 491 -12.87 23.25 0.45
CA GLY A 491 -13.95 23.40 1.43
C GLY A 491 -14.14 24.80 2.03
N ARG A 492 -13.20 25.74 1.88
CA ARG A 492 -13.39 27.14 2.32
C ARG A 492 -14.25 27.94 1.33
N SER A 493 -15.08 28.84 1.85
CA SER A 493 -15.83 29.78 1.02
C SER A 493 -14.88 30.73 0.28
N ALA A 494 -15.30 31.25 -0.89
CA ALA A 494 -14.51 32.22 -1.65
C ALA A 494 -14.18 33.48 -0.82
N LYS A 495 -15.12 33.91 0.02
CA LYS A 495 -14.94 35.03 0.96
C LYS A 495 -13.81 34.76 1.95
N ASP A 496 -13.78 33.57 2.54
CA ASP A 496 -12.76 33.21 3.54
C ASP A 496 -11.38 33.07 2.89
N LYS A 497 -11.33 32.44 1.70
CA LYS A 497 -10.09 32.34 0.90
C LYS A 497 -9.48 33.73 0.65
N LEU A 498 -10.29 34.67 0.16
CA LEU A 498 -9.83 36.05 -0.06
C LEU A 498 -9.35 36.69 1.26
N ALA A 499 -10.14 36.59 2.32
CA ALA A 499 -9.80 37.19 3.61
C ALA A 499 -8.45 36.68 4.17
N TYR A 500 -8.18 35.37 4.04
CA TYR A 500 -6.89 34.80 4.43
C TYR A 500 -5.74 35.35 3.60
N VAL A 501 -5.91 35.46 2.27
CA VAL A 501 -4.90 35.99 1.35
C VAL A 501 -4.63 37.49 1.60
N GLU A 502 -5.66 38.28 1.86
CA GLU A 502 -5.51 39.70 2.19
C GLU A 502 -4.79 39.91 3.52
N LYS A 503 -5.16 39.13 4.55
CA LYS A 503 -4.41 39.10 5.81
C LYS A 503 -2.95 38.70 5.57
N ALA A 504 -2.70 37.68 4.75
CA ALA A 504 -1.34 37.21 4.44
C ALA A 504 -0.51 38.33 3.80
N MET A 505 -1.09 39.06 2.85
CA MET A 505 -0.44 40.20 2.20
C MET A 505 -0.17 41.35 3.18
N SER A 506 -1.07 41.60 4.13
CA SER A 506 -0.90 42.66 5.13
C SER A 506 0.30 42.44 6.07
N VAL A 507 0.65 41.17 6.35
CA VAL A 507 1.79 40.81 7.19
C VAL A 507 3.06 40.48 6.41
N ALA A 508 2.97 40.31 5.09
CA ALA A 508 4.10 40.11 4.18
C ALA A 508 4.88 41.43 3.97
N LYS A 509 5.74 41.77 4.94
CA LYS A 509 6.53 43.01 4.93
C LYS A 509 7.67 42.99 3.89
N SER A 510 8.27 41.81 3.66
CA SER A 510 9.33 41.65 2.66
C SER A 510 8.77 41.36 1.28
N VAL A 511 9.47 41.80 0.23
CA VAL A 511 9.13 41.47 -1.15
C VAL A 511 9.12 39.95 -1.37
N ASP A 512 10.04 39.22 -0.74
CA ASP A 512 10.12 37.76 -0.87
C ASP A 512 8.95 37.01 -0.22
N ASP A 513 8.35 37.55 0.84
CA ASP A 513 7.11 37.02 1.41
C ASP A 513 5.90 37.28 0.52
N ARG A 514 5.84 38.48 -0.08
CA ARG A 514 4.79 38.81 -1.05
C ARG A 514 4.86 37.93 -2.29
N ARG A 515 6.07 37.72 -2.82
CA ARG A 515 6.33 36.75 -3.91
C ARG A 515 5.91 35.34 -3.50
N PHE A 516 6.33 34.89 -2.31
CA PHE A 516 5.99 33.57 -1.81
C PHE A 516 4.48 33.35 -1.72
N LEU A 517 3.72 34.33 -1.20
CA LEU A 517 2.27 34.29 -1.18
C LEU A 517 1.69 34.13 -2.59
N LEU A 518 2.07 35.00 -3.53
CA LEU A 518 1.55 34.97 -4.90
C LEU A 518 1.80 33.61 -5.57
N THR A 519 3.01 33.05 -5.43
CA THR A 519 3.34 31.74 -6.02
C THR A 519 2.61 30.54 -5.41
N ARG A 520 1.82 30.75 -4.35
CA ARG A 520 1.08 29.70 -3.62
C ARG A 520 -0.43 29.84 -3.67
N LEU A 521 -0.97 30.74 -4.49
CA LEU A 521 -2.42 30.99 -4.52
C LEU A 521 -3.25 29.88 -5.18
N ASP A 522 -2.61 28.92 -5.86
CA ASP A 522 -3.32 27.89 -6.63
C ASP A 522 -4.35 27.07 -5.82
N PRO A 523 -4.07 26.58 -4.60
CA PRO A 523 -5.07 25.87 -3.80
C PRO A 523 -6.25 26.77 -3.38
N SER A 524 -6.07 28.09 -3.36
CA SER A 524 -7.10 29.09 -3.03
C SER A 524 -7.91 29.53 -4.25
N ARG A 525 -7.95 28.72 -5.31
CA ARG A 525 -8.65 29.02 -6.58
C ARG A 525 -10.12 29.43 -6.36
N CYS A 526 -10.39 30.71 -6.60
CA CYS A 526 -11.70 31.33 -6.81
C CYS A 526 -11.49 32.67 -7.53
N ILE A 527 -12.55 33.26 -8.09
CA ILE A 527 -12.40 34.46 -8.93
C ILE A 527 -11.92 35.67 -8.12
N GLU A 528 -12.28 35.75 -6.85
CA GLU A 528 -11.87 36.78 -5.91
C GLU A 528 -10.36 36.75 -5.64
N VAL A 529 -9.79 35.56 -5.42
CA VAL A 529 -8.34 35.39 -5.22
C VAL A 529 -7.59 35.60 -6.55
N PHE A 530 -8.19 35.25 -7.68
CA PHE A 530 -7.62 35.54 -8.99
C PHE A 530 -7.54 37.07 -9.23
N ARG A 531 -8.63 37.79 -8.96
CA ARG A 531 -8.67 39.26 -8.96
C ARG A 531 -7.66 39.88 -8.01
N PHE A 532 -7.38 39.22 -6.89
CA PHE A 532 -6.31 39.66 -5.99
C PHE A 532 -4.94 39.52 -6.66
N ALA A 533 -4.63 38.37 -7.26
CA ALA A 533 -3.32 38.11 -7.89
C ALA A 533 -3.02 39.09 -9.05
N VAL A 534 -4.02 39.38 -9.89
CA VAL A 534 -3.83 40.22 -11.09
C VAL A 534 -3.47 41.68 -10.76
N LYS A 535 -3.77 42.17 -9.54
CA LYS A 535 -3.36 43.50 -9.08
C LYS A 535 -1.84 43.71 -9.10
N TYR A 536 -1.07 42.62 -9.07
CA TYR A 536 0.38 42.63 -8.97
C TYR A 536 1.10 42.27 -10.28
N VAL A 537 0.36 42.05 -11.39
CA VAL A 537 0.96 41.72 -12.70
C VAL A 537 1.72 42.90 -13.30
N ASP A 538 1.45 44.13 -12.86
CA ASP A 538 2.15 45.34 -13.31
C ASP A 538 3.13 45.89 -12.25
N ASP A 539 3.32 45.18 -11.14
CA ASP A 539 4.28 45.54 -10.09
C ASP A 539 5.68 45.04 -10.45
N PRO A 540 6.71 45.90 -10.62
CA PRO A 540 8.03 45.48 -11.06
C PRO A 540 8.72 44.43 -10.17
N GLU A 541 8.39 44.39 -8.88
CA GLU A 541 8.97 43.45 -7.93
C GLU A 541 8.18 42.14 -7.85
N LEU A 542 6.88 42.17 -8.15
CA LEU A 542 5.96 41.05 -7.94
C LEU A 542 5.40 40.43 -9.24
N GLU A 543 5.59 41.09 -10.39
CA GLU A 543 5.06 40.71 -11.70
C GLU A 543 5.26 39.24 -12.01
N GLN A 544 6.48 38.72 -11.84
CA GLN A 544 6.80 37.34 -12.20
C GLN A 544 6.08 36.31 -11.30
N ALA A 545 5.92 36.62 -10.02
CA ALA A 545 5.17 35.79 -9.09
C ALA A 545 3.66 35.86 -9.37
N ALA A 546 3.15 37.04 -9.73
CA ALA A 546 1.76 37.25 -10.11
C ALA A 546 1.42 36.54 -11.43
N CYS A 547 2.27 36.61 -12.45
CA CYS A 547 2.11 35.89 -13.71
C CYS A 547 2.05 34.37 -13.49
N ARG A 548 2.92 33.84 -12.64
CA ARG A 548 2.88 32.42 -12.25
C ARG A 548 1.54 32.07 -11.60
N ALA A 549 1.09 32.87 -10.63
CA ALA A 549 -0.18 32.65 -9.94
C ALA A 549 -1.36 32.59 -10.92
N VAL A 550 -1.44 33.55 -11.85
CA VAL A 550 -2.47 33.61 -12.90
C VAL A 550 -2.48 32.34 -13.74
N VAL A 551 -1.32 31.86 -14.18
CA VAL A 551 -1.20 30.65 -15.03
C VAL A 551 -1.50 29.37 -14.26
N ASP A 552 -1.02 29.25 -13.03
CA ASP A 552 -1.28 28.08 -12.19
C ASP A 552 -2.79 27.97 -11.89
N MET A 553 -3.44 29.07 -11.50
CA MET A 553 -4.88 29.09 -11.26
C MET A 553 -5.70 28.79 -12.52
N ALA A 554 -5.29 29.29 -13.69
CA ALA A 554 -5.98 29.04 -14.96
C ALA A 554 -5.78 27.62 -15.53
N ASN A 555 -4.90 26.80 -14.93
CA ASN A 555 -4.67 25.43 -15.38
C ASN A 555 -5.92 24.54 -15.25
N ASP A 556 -6.74 24.80 -14.24
CA ASP A 556 -7.98 24.09 -13.98
C ASP A 556 -9.06 24.46 -14.98
N THR A 557 -9.48 23.49 -15.79
CA THR A 557 -10.40 23.70 -16.89
C THR A 557 -11.77 24.20 -16.42
N GLY A 558 -12.28 23.67 -15.29
CA GLY A 558 -13.58 24.08 -14.76
C GLY A 558 -13.57 25.56 -14.35
N PHE A 559 -12.61 25.93 -13.51
CA PHE A 559 -12.42 27.32 -13.07
C PHE A 559 -12.18 28.27 -14.24
N HIS A 560 -11.30 27.89 -15.18
CA HIS A 560 -10.99 28.73 -16.33
C HIS A 560 -12.22 28.95 -17.22
N MET A 561 -12.93 27.88 -17.59
CA MET A 561 -14.08 27.99 -18.50
C MET A 561 -15.23 28.78 -17.88
N SER A 562 -15.50 28.61 -16.58
CA SER A 562 -16.55 29.37 -15.88
C SER A 562 -16.25 30.87 -15.76
N ASN A 563 -14.98 31.29 -15.90
CA ASN A 563 -14.55 32.69 -15.75
C ASN A 563 -13.76 33.20 -16.97
N ARG A 564 -13.97 32.58 -18.14
CA ARG A 564 -13.14 32.73 -19.34
C ARG A 564 -12.94 34.20 -19.75
N ALA A 565 -14.04 34.95 -19.85
CA ALA A 565 -14.02 36.35 -20.27
C ALA A 565 -13.17 37.24 -19.37
N GLU A 566 -13.05 36.88 -18.09
CA GLU A 566 -12.24 37.62 -17.13
C GLU A 566 -10.78 37.14 -17.12
N ILE A 567 -10.52 35.84 -17.30
CA ILE A 567 -9.17 35.26 -17.19
C ILE A 567 -8.34 35.48 -18.46
N GLU A 568 -8.92 35.34 -19.65
CA GLU A 568 -8.17 35.36 -20.91
C GLU A 568 -7.37 36.66 -21.16
N PRO A 569 -7.87 37.88 -20.84
CA PRO A 569 -7.08 39.10 -20.96
C PRO A 569 -5.83 39.11 -20.07
N TRP A 570 -5.88 38.45 -18.92
CA TRP A 570 -4.72 38.32 -18.04
C TRP A 570 -3.75 37.26 -18.53
N LEU A 571 -4.21 36.21 -19.21
CA LEU A 571 -3.31 35.27 -19.91
C LEU A 571 -2.53 35.97 -21.03
N ASP A 572 -3.13 36.93 -21.74
CA ASP A 572 -2.40 37.77 -22.70
C ASP A 572 -1.31 38.60 -22.04
N LYS A 573 -1.63 39.24 -20.91
CA LYS A 573 -0.61 39.95 -20.12
C LYS A 573 0.51 39.02 -19.64
N VAL A 574 0.19 37.77 -19.27
CA VAL A 574 1.23 36.80 -18.91
C VAL A 574 2.13 36.45 -20.09
N ILE A 575 1.57 36.29 -21.30
CA ILE A 575 2.35 36.03 -22.52
C ILE A 575 3.30 37.20 -22.82
N GLU A 576 2.86 38.43 -22.57
CA GLU A 576 3.67 39.65 -22.77
C GLU A 576 4.77 39.81 -21.71
N LYS A 577 4.47 39.54 -20.43
CA LYS A 577 5.30 39.96 -19.29
C LYS A 577 6.11 38.86 -18.63
N SER A 578 5.67 37.61 -18.70
CA SER A 578 6.39 36.51 -18.04
C SER A 578 7.74 36.26 -18.70
N LYS A 579 8.80 36.21 -17.89
CA LYS A 579 10.15 35.84 -18.31
C LYS A 579 10.37 34.33 -18.34
N ASP A 580 9.42 33.56 -17.80
CA ASP A 580 9.44 32.09 -17.83
C ASP A 580 8.68 31.58 -19.05
N ASN A 581 9.41 30.96 -19.98
CA ASN A 581 8.86 30.39 -21.21
C ASN A 581 7.82 29.30 -20.96
N ASN A 582 7.92 28.53 -19.87
CA ASN A 582 6.93 27.51 -19.54
C ASN A 582 5.57 28.16 -19.19
N HIS A 583 5.59 29.27 -18.44
CA HIS A 583 4.36 30.01 -18.15
C HIS A 583 3.73 30.58 -19.43
N VAL A 584 4.54 31.12 -20.34
CA VAL A 584 4.08 31.66 -21.63
C VAL A 584 3.43 30.58 -22.49
N GLU A 585 4.07 29.41 -22.64
CA GLU A 585 3.53 28.30 -23.44
C GLU A 585 2.28 27.69 -22.80
N ARG A 586 2.24 27.57 -21.46
CA ARG A 586 1.02 27.16 -20.74
C ARG A 586 -0.13 28.13 -20.96
N ALA A 587 0.11 29.44 -20.87
CA ALA A 587 -0.90 30.46 -21.12
C ALA A 587 -1.48 30.37 -22.54
N LYS A 588 -0.62 30.29 -23.57
CA LYS A 588 -1.05 30.08 -24.97
C LYS A 588 -1.90 28.82 -25.13
N ARG A 589 -1.46 27.70 -24.53
CA ARG A 589 -2.19 26.43 -24.57
C ARG A 589 -3.56 26.53 -23.90
N TYR A 590 -3.68 27.22 -22.77
CA TYR A 590 -4.95 27.37 -22.06
C TYR A 590 -5.95 28.20 -22.86
N LYS A 591 -5.51 29.26 -23.54
CA LYS A 591 -6.37 30.04 -24.46
C LYS A 591 -6.84 29.24 -25.67
N ALA A 592 -6.07 28.25 -26.12
CA ALA A 592 -6.43 27.38 -27.23
C ALA A 592 -7.46 26.29 -26.87
N ARG A 593 -7.78 26.10 -25.57
CA ARG A 593 -8.83 25.17 -25.13
C ARG A 593 -10.19 25.73 -25.57
N ARG A 594 -10.96 24.95 -26.33
CA ARG A 594 -12.30 25.31 -26.79
C ARG A 594 -13.34 24.94 -25.77
#